data_AF-A0A963P774-F1
#
_entry.id   AF-A0A963P774-F1
#
_cell.length_a   1.000
_cell.length_b   1.000
_cell.length_c   1.000
_cell.angle_alpha   90.00
_cell.angle_beta   90.00
_cell.angle_gamma   90.00
#
_symmetry.space_group_name_H-M   'P 1'
#
loop_
_entity.id
_entity.type
_entity.pdbx_description
1 polymer ?
#
loop_
_entity_poly.entity_id
_entity_poly.type
_entity_poly.pdbx_seq_one_letter_code
_entity_poly.pdbx_strand_id
1 'polypeptide(L)'
;MKIVDIVESTRPISSNIRNAFIDFSKMTLSLVAVVTDVVRDGRPVIGYGFNSNGRYGQGALIRERFRPRVLEADPASLRDETGDNLDPHKVWACMMHNEKPG
;
A
#
# COMPACT_ATOMS: atom_id res chain seq x y z
N MET A 1 -0.10 -13.65 -12.85
CA MET A 1 0.34 -13.27 -11.48
C MET A 1 -0.83 -12.84 -10.60
N LYS A 2 -0.67 -12.85 -9.28
CA LYS A 2 -1.65 -12.30 -8.33
C LYS A 2 -0.96 -11.62 -7.15
N ILE A 3 -1.63 -10.64 -6.56
CA ILE A 3 -1.29 -10.14 -5.23
C ILE A 3 -1.84 -11.17 -4.23
N VAL A 4 -0.97 -11.75 -3.42
CA VAL A 4 -1.35 -12.77 -2.41
C VAL A 4 -1.59 -12.15 -1.05
N ASP A 5 -0.92 -11.04 -0.75
CA ASP A 5 -1.13 -10.30 0.48
C ASP A 5 -0.68 -8.84 0.32
N ILE A 6 -1.23 -7.97 1.15
CA ILE A 6 -0.74 -6.61 1.36
C ILE A 6 -0.58 -6.45 2.86
N VAL A 7 0.66 -6.30 3.32
CA VAL A 7 0.97 -6.18 4.74
C VAL A 7 1.28 -4.73 5.05
N GLU A 8 0.70 -4.19 6.12
CA GLU A 8 1.02 -2.86 6.63
C GLU A 8 1.60 -2.95 8.04
N SER A 9 2.58 -2.10 8.32
CA SER A 9 3.12 -1.91 9.66
C SER A 9 3.35 -0.42 9.91
N THR A 10 2.64 0.13 10.89
CA THR A 10 2.89 1.51 11.32
C THR A 10 4.19 1.57 12.11
N ARG A 11 5.12 2.43 11.69
CA ARG A 11 6.45 2.59 12.29
C ARG A 11 6.66 4.02 12.80
N PRO A 12 7.27 4.19 13.99
CA PRO A 12 7.62 5.51 14.49
C PRO A 12 8.80 6.08 13.69
N ILE A 13 8.68 7.36 13.36
CA ILE A 13 9.79 8.21 12.86
C ILE A 13 9.91 9.45 13.75
N SER A 14 9.55 9.30 15.02
CA SER A 14 9.47 10.39 15.98
C SER A 14 10.84 10.93 16.34
N SER A 15 10.92 12.25 16.49
CA SER A 15 12.11 12.95 16.98
C SER A 15 11.74 14.31 17.57
N ASN A 16 12.69 14.97 18.21
CA ASN A 16 12.48 16.27 18.87
C ASN A 16 12.51 17.47 17.89
N ILE A 17 12.57 17.23 16.58
CA ILE A 17 12.57 18.32 15.58
C ILE A 17 11.19 19.00 15.53
N ARG A 18 11.20 20.28 15.18
CA ARG A 18 9.99 21.08 14.97
C ARG A 18 10.18 22.04 13.81
N ASN A 19 9.09 22.41 13.18
CA ASN A 19 9.03 23.54 12.25
C ASN A 19 8.06 24.60 12.79
N ALA A 20 7.69 25.59 11.96
CA ALA A 20 6.78 26.67 12.36
C ALA A 20 5.34 26.21 12.68
N PHE A 21 4.95 24.99 12.28
CA PHE A 21 3.58 24.49 12.39
C PHE A 21 3.42 23.27 13.32
N ILE A 22 4.38 22.34 13.30
CA ILE A 22 4.27 21.05 13.99
C ILE A 22 5.60 20.65 14.64
N ASP A 23 5.50 19.83 15.70
CA ASP A 23 6.60 19.00 16.19
C ASP A 23 6.45 17.55 15.71
N PHE A 24 7.56 16.79 15.75
CA PHE A 24 7.61 15.42 15.23
C PHE A 24 7.63 14.37 16.35
N SER A 25 7.32 14.73 17.60
CA SER A 25 7.46 13.82 18.77
C SER A 25 6.59 12.56 18.68
N LYS A 26 5.51 12.61 17.89
CA LYS A 26 4.57 11.50 17.67
C LYS A 26 4.49 11.05 16.22
N MET A 27 5.43 11.47 15.37
CA MET A 27 5.36 11.21 13.93
C MET A 27 5.49 9.72 13.63
N THR A 28 4.64 9.23 12.73
CA THR A 28 4.66 7.84 12.24
C THR A 28 4.57 7.80 10.72
N LEU A 29 4.84 6.63 10.14
CA LEU A 29 4.53 6.28 8.76
C LEU A 29 3.93 4.87 8.70
N SER A 30 3.29 4.54 7.59
CA SER A 30 2.91 3.16 7.25
C SER A 30 3.92 2.58 6.28
N LEU A 31 4.57 1.48 6.67
CA LEU A 31 5.38 0.65 5.79
C LEU A 31 4.49 -0.44 5.19
N VAL A 32 4.49 -0.57 3.88
CA VAL A 32 3.64 -1.51 3.14
C VAL A 32 4.50 -2.49 2.34
N ALA A 33 4.11 -3.75 2.32
CA ALA A 33 4.61 -4.79 1.43
C ALA A 33 3.46 -5.37 0.60
N VAL A 34 3.54 -5.30 -0.72
CA VAL A 34 2.63 -5.94 -1.68
C VAL A 34 3.27 -7.24 -2.14
N VAL A 35 2.78 -8.36 -1.63
CA VAL A 35 3.34 -9.69 -1.87
C VAL A 35 2.66 -10.29 -3.09
N THR A 36 3.44 -10.79 -4.05
CA THR A 36 2.92 -11.48 -5.23
C THR A 36 3.25 -12.97 -5.23
N ASP A 37 2.60 -13.74 -6.10
CA ASP A 37 2.95 -15.14 -6.36
C ASP A 37 4.11 -15.32 -7.37
N VAL A 38 4.67 -14.21 -7.87
CA VAL A 38 5.74 -14.26 -8.87
C VAL A 38 7.07 -14.56 -8.20
N VAL A 39 7.82 -15.51 -8.77
CA VAL A 39 9.20 -15.80 -8.38
C VAL A 39 10.17 -15.29 -9.46
N ARG A 40 11.21 -14.60 -9.02
CA ARG A 40 12.37 -14.16 -9.83
C ARG A 40 13.63 -14.46 -9.04
N ASP A 41 14.62 -15.07 -9.68
CA ASP A 41 15.90 -15.47 -9.06
C ASP A 41 15.71 -16.30 -7.77
N GLY A 42 14.73 -17.20 -7.77
CA GLY A 42 14.39 -18.06 -6.64
C GLY A 42 13.72 -17.36 -5.46
N ARG A 43 13.33 -16.08 -5.58
CA ARG A 43 12.68 -15.30 -4.51
C ARG A 43 11.33 -14.72 -4.96
N PRO A 44 10.34 -14.59 -4.05
CA PRO A 44 9.09 -13.93 -4.36
C PRO A 44 9.31 -12.45 -4.65
N VAL A 45 8.61 -11.92 -5.65
CA VAL A 45 8.59 -10.49 -5.97
C VAL A 45 7.66 -9.78 -4.99
N ILE A 46 8.23 -8.86 -4.21
CA ILE A 46 7.51 -8.06 -3.22
C ILE A 46 7.75 -6.58 -3.52
N GLY A 47 6.67 -5.83 -3.72
CA GLY A 47 6.72 -4.36 -3.83
C GLY A 47 6.70 -3.72 -2.45
N TYR A 48 7.54 -2.71 -2.21
CA TYR A 48 7.57 -1.97 -0.95
C TYR A 48 7.21 -0.50 -1.15
N GLY A 49 6.55 0.09 -0.15
CA GLY A 49 6.22 1.50 -0.15
C GLY A 49 6.02 2.05 1.25
N PHE A 50 6.15 3.37 1.41
CA PHE A 50 5.85 4.09 2.64
C PHE A 50 5.38 5.51 2.34
N ASN A 51 4.61 6.11 3.24
CA ASN A 51 4.22 7.51 3.11
C ASN A 51 5.28 8.46 3.70
N SER A 52 5.41 9.65 3.12
CA SER A 52 6.29 10.72 3.62
C SER A 52 5.86 11.22 5.00
N ASN A 53 6.76 11.94 5.65
CA ASN A 53 6.52 12.54 6.96
C ASN A 53 5.39 13.60 6.95
N GLY A 54 4.89 13.94 8.14
CA GLY A 54 3.94 15.04 8.33
C GLY A 54 2.46 14.64 8.29
N ARG A 55 2.14 13.43 7.82
CA ARG A 55 0.75 12.95 7.69
C ARG A 55 0.43 11.69 8.51
N TYR A 56 1.37 11.19 9.31
CA TYR A 56 1.22 10.00 10.15
C TYR A 56 0.96 8.71 9.33
N GLY A 57 1.07 7.55 9.98
CA GLY A 57 0.70 6.27 9.39
C GLY A 57 -0.80 6.17 9.13
N GLN A 58 -1.16 5.45 8.07
CA GLN A 58 -2.53 5.25 7.59
C GLN A 58 -2.97 3.78 7.73
N GLY A 59 -2.44 3.07 8.74
CA GLY A 59 -2.59 1.61 8.85
C GLY A 59 -4.03 1.13 8.98
N ALA A 60 -4.91 1.88 9.63
CA ALA A 60 -6.34 1.55 9.70
C ALA A 60 -7.00 1.65 8.31
N LEU A 61 -6.81 2.76 7.60
CA LEU A 61 -7.36 2.94 6.24
C LEU A 61 -6.88 1.84 5.29
N ILE A 62 -5.58 1.51 5.36
CA ILE A 62 -5.01 0.44 4.53
C ILE A 62 -5.64 -0.91 4.89
N ARG A 63 -5.62 -1.32 6.17
CA ARG A 63 -6.07 -2.66 6.58
C ARG A 63 -7.58 -2.86 6.47
N GLU A 64 -8.38 -1.84 6.72
CA GLU A 64 -9.83 -1.96 6.86
C GLU A 64 -10.57 -1.62 5.56
N ARG A 65 -9.96 -0.86 4.63
CA ARG A 65 -10.67 -0.36 3.43
C ARG A 65 -9.97 -0.71 2.14
N PHE A 66 -8.69 -0.34 1.99
CA PHE A 66 -8.00 -0.48 0.69
C PHE A 66 -7.52 -1.90 0.43
N ARG A 67 -6.86 -2.53 1.42
CA ARG A 67 -6.33 -3.89 1.32
C ARG A 67 -7.42 -4.92 0.99
N PRO A 68 -8.57 -4.99 1.71
CA PRO A 68 -9.58 -6.01 1.45
C PRO A 68 -10.09 -5.95 0.00
N ARG A 69 -10.36 -4.76 -0.52
CA ARG A 69 -10.84 -4.58 -1.91
C ARG A 69 -9.90 -5.18 -2.94
N VAL A 70 -8.60 -4.98 -2.78
CA VAL A 70 -7.60 -5.54 -3.71
C VAL A 70 -7.48 -7.06 -3.57
N LEU A 71 -7.53 -7.58 -2.34
CA LEU A 71 -7.40 -9.02 -2.10
C LEU A 71 -8.66 -9.83 -2.44
N GLU A 72 -9.84 -9.20 -2.41
CA GLU A 72 -11.12 -9.82 -2.75
C GLU A 72 -11.46 -9.73 -4.25
N ALA A 73 -10.76 -8.89 -5.01
CA ALA A 73 -10.94 -8.77 -6.45
C ALA A 73 -10.50 -10.03 -7.20
N ASP A 74 -11.13 -10.30 -8.35
CA ASP A 74 -10.61 -11.29 -9.31
C ASP A 74 -9.19 -10.90 -9.73
N PRO A 75 -8.16 -11.73 -9.47
CA PRO A 75 -6.79 -11.41 -9.84
C PRO A 75 -6.60 -11.12 -11.33
N ALA A 76 -7.44 -11.68 -12.22
CA ALA A 76 -7.36 -11.39 -13.65
C ALA A 76 -7.75 -9.93 -13.96
N SER A 77 -8.67 -9.35 -13.19
CA SER A 77 -9.12 -7.95 -13.35
C SER A 77 -8.04 -6.92 -13.00
N LEU A 78 -6.99 -7.31 -12.28
CA LEU A 78 -5.91 -6.42 -11.82
C LEU A 78 -4.67 -6.41 -12.74
N ARG A 79 -4.70 -7.15 -13.84
CA ARG A 79 -3.56 -7.33 -14.75
C ARG A 79 -3.61 -6.38 -15.93
N ASP A 80 -2.45 -6.11 -16.53
CA ASP A 80 -2.35 -5.38 -17.79
C ASP A 80 -2.95 -6.19 -18.96
N GLU A 81 -2.91 -5.60 -20.16
CA GLU A 81 -3.45 -6.23 -21.37
C GLU A 81 -2.72 -7.52 -21.77
N THR A 82 -1.46 -7.67 -21.37
CA THR A 82 -0.68 -8.89 -21.63
C THR A 82 -1.10 -10.04 -20.71
N GLY A 83 -1.62 -9.72 -19.52
CA GLY A 83 -1.92 -10.69 -18.48
C GLY A 83 -0.68 -11.16 -17.71
N ASP A 84 0.50 -10.68 -18.06
CA ASP A 84 1.78 -11.08 -17.47
C ASP A 84 2.27 -10.12 -16.37
N ASN A 85 1.75 -8.89 -16.32
CA ASN A 85 2.04 -7.94 -15.24
C ASN A 85 0.78 -7.36 -14.58
N LEU A 86 0.94 -6.70 -13.43
CA LEU A 86 -0.11 -5.91 -12.80
C LEU A 86 -0.30 -4.59 -13.55
N ASP A 87 -1.54 -4.14 -13.66
CA ASP A 87 -1.88 -2.80 -14.14
C ASP A 87 -2.06 -1.87 -12.93
N PRO A 88 -1.15 -0.89 -12.72
CA PRO A 88 -1.25 0.03 -11.59
C PRO A 88 -2.57 0.82 -11.56
N HIS A 89 -3.14 1.15 -12.73
CA HIS A 89 -4.40 1.89 -12.81
C HIS A 89 -5.59 1.03 -12.43
N LYS A 90 -5.62 -0.25 -12.84
CA LYS A 90 -6.69 -1.17 -12.42
C LYS A 90 -6.63 -1.47 -10.92
N VAL A 91 -5.43 -1.66 -10.37
CA VAL A 91 -5.23 -1.80 -8.92
C VAL A 91 -5.70 -0.55 -8.17
N TRP A 92 -5.37 0.64 -8.67
CA TRP A 92 -5.84 1.90 -8.09
C TRP A 92 -7.36 2.02 -8.12
N ALA A 93 -7.98 1.77 -9.27
CA ALA A 93 -9.43 1.84 -9.43
C ALA A 93 -10.15 0.84 -8.51
N CYS A 94 -9.60 -0.36 -8.36
CA CYS A 94 -10.09 -1.38 -7.44
C CYS A 94 -10.04 -0.91 -5.98
N MET A 95 -8.87 -0.45 -5.50
CA MET A 95 -8.75 -0.04 -4.09
C MET A 95 -9.57 1.22 -3.77
N MET A 96 -9.81 2.08 -4.76
CA MET A 96 -10.61 3.30 -4.65
C MET A 96 -12.11 3.07 -4.89
N HIS A 97 -12.54 1.84 -5.18
CA HIS A 97 -13.94 1.55 -5.39
C HIS A 97 -14.77 1.96 -4.15
N ASN A 98 -15.83 2.74 -4.40
CA ASN A 98 -16.70 3.30 -3.36
C ASN A 98 -16.00 4.25 -2.36
N GLU A 99 -14.83 4.79 -2.71
CA GLU A 99 -14.30 5.98 -2.06
C GLU A 99 -15.01 7.23 -2.60
N LYS A 100 -15.33 8.17 -1.71
CA LYS A 100 -15.82 9.48 -2.15
C LYS A 100 -14.68 10.19 -2.89
N PRO A 101 -14.92 10.76 -4.09
CA PRO A 101 -13.96 11.66 -4.71
C PRO A 101 -13.64 12.82 -3.75
N GLY A 102 -12.34 13.03 -3.53
CA GLY A 102 -11.82 14.14 -2.73
C GLY A 102 -11.95 15.48 -3.45
#